data_AF-A0A914M058-F1
#
_entry.id   AF-A0A914M058-F1
#
_cell.length_a   1.000
_cell.length_b   1.000
_cell.length_c   1.000
_cell.angle_alpha   90.00
_cell.angle_beta   90.00
_cell.angle_gamma   90.00
#
_symmetry.space_group_name_H-M   'P 1'
#
loop_
_entity.id
_entity.type
_entity.pdbx_description
1 polymer ?
#
loop_
_entity_poly.entity_id
_entity_poly.type
_entity_poly.pdbx_seq_one_letter_code
_entity_poly.pdbx_strand_id
1 'polypeptide(L)' 'MREAFGQIQAIVAKLKPRNDDDFIDRLHYIITPSILFTFSFIVGAKQFVGQPIQCWAPAEFKRQWSRYAE' A
#
# COMPACT_ATOMS: atom_id res chain seq x y z
N MET A 1 14.94 1.64 10.59
CA MET A 1 14.04 0.51 10.88
C MET A 1 13.61 0.40 12.35
N ARG A 2 14.49 0.59 13.35
CA ARG A 2 14.09 0.55 14.78
C ARG A 2 13.00 1.56 15.15
N GLU A 3 13.06 2.78 14.60
CA GLU A 3 12.07 3.81 14.90
C GLU A 3 10.68 3.50 14.33
N ALA A 4 10.62 3.00 13.09
CA ALA A 4 9.36 2.57 12.46
C ALA A 4 8.70 1.43 13.24
N PHE A 5 9.50 0.47 13.73
CA PHE A 5 8.99 -0.63 14.55
C PHE A 5 8.40 -0.13 15.87
N GLY A 6 9.05 0.85 16.53
CA GLY A 6 8.53 1.48 17.76
C GLY A 6 7.20 2.22 17.53
N GLN A 7 7.06 2.93 16.41
CA GLN A 7 5.81 3.61 16.06
C GLN A 7 4.67 2.61 15.77
N ILE A 8 4.96 1.53 15.04
CA ILE A 8 3.97 0.49 14.74
C ILE A 8 3.43 -0.16 16.02
N GLN A 9 4.31 -0.48 16.97
CA GLN A 9 3.89 -1.05 18.26
C GLN A 9 2.96 -0.09 19.03
N ALA A 10 3.24 1.21 19.02
CA ALA A 10 2.40 2.21 19.67
C ALA A 10 1.02 2.36 19.00
N ILE A 11 0.96 2.28 17.66
CA ILE A 11 -0.30 2.34 16.91
C ILE A 11 -1.13 1.09 17.17
N VAL A 12 -0.52 -0.10 17.14
CA VAL A 12 -1.21 -1.37 17.41
C VAL A 12 -1.76 -1.41 18.85
N ALA A 13 -1.02 -0.87 19.82
CA ALA A 13 -1.51 -0.77 21.20
C ALA A 13 -2.78 0.10 21.34
N LYS A 14 -2.95 1.11 20.47
CA LYS A 14 -4.16 1.97 20.45
C LYS A 14 -5.38 1.31 19.79
N LEU A 15 -5.18 0.25 19.00
CA LEU A 15 -6.25 -0.51 18.34
C LEU A 15 -6.88 -1.56 19.27
N LYS A 16 -6.51 -1.58 20.56
CA LYS A 16 -7.05 -2.52 21.54
C LYS A 16 -8.57 -2.31 21.70
N PRO A 17 -9.39 -3.37 21.56
CA PRO A 17 -10.84 -3.25 21.69
C PRO A 17 -11.22 -2.81 23.11
N ARG A 18 -12.14 -1.86 23.18
CA ARG A 18 -12.72 -1.34 24.42
C ARG A 18 -14.12 -1.94 24.64
N ASN A 19 -14.55 -1.90 25.89
CA ASN A 19 -15.80 -2.54 26.32
C ASN A 19 -17.07 -1.86 25.74
N ASP A 20 -16.93 -0.62 25.28
CA ASP A 20 -18.02 0.21 24.74
C ASP A 20 -17.96 0.33 23.20
N ASP A 21 -17.25 -0.58 22.52
CA ASP A 21 -17.06 -0.52 21.06
C ASP A 21 -18.21 -1.23 20.32
N ASP A 22 -19.09 -0.44 19.72
CA ASP A 22 -20.15 -0.94 18.84
C ASP A 22 -19.58 -1.37 17.47
N PHE A 23 -20.41 -2.09 16.70
CA PHE A 23 -20.01 -2.56 15.36
C PHE A 23 -19.59 -1.42 14.43
N ILE A 24 -20.28 -0.27 14.50
CA ILE A 24 -19.99 0.90 13.68
C ILE A 24 -18.64 1.52 14.04
N ASP A 25 -18.28 1.53 15.33
CA ASP A 25 -16.96 2.00 15.75
C ASP A 25 -15.88 1.11 15.15
N ARG A 26 -16.02 -0.22 15.26
CA ARG A 26 -15.07 -1.20 14.70
C ARG A 26 -14.91 -1.06 13.19
N LEU A 27 -16.00 -0.77 12.49
CA LEU A 27 -15.99 -0.52 11.04
C LEU A 27 -15.09 0.68 10.70
N HIS A 28 -15.13 1.73 11.50
CA HIS A 28 -14.38 2.98 11.26
C HIS A 28 -12.91 2.88 11.67
N TYR A 29 -12.58 2.31 12.84
CA TYR A 29 -11.21 2.36 13.36
C TYR A 29 -10.34 1.12 13.03
N ILE A 30 -10.93 -0.04 12.72
CA ILE A 30 -10.19 -1.25 12.30
C ILE A 30 -10.47 -1.61 10.83
N ILE A 31 -11.73 -1.80 10.46
CA ILE A 31 -12.07 -2.49 9.21
C ILE A 31 -11.76 -1.62 7.98
N THR A 32 -12.32 -0.41 7.92
CA THR A 32 -12.07 0.52 6.81
C THR A 32 -10.57 0.80 6.57
N PRO A 33 -9.78 1.21 7.58
CA PRO A 33 -8.37 1.49 7.37
C PRO A 33 -7.54 0.24 7.04
N SER A 34 -7.87 -0.93 7.58
CA SER A 34 -7.17 -2.17 7.22
C SER A 34 -7.39 -2.56 5.76
N ILE A 35 -8.61 -2.40 5.24
CA ILE A 35 -8.93 -2.64 3.82
C ILE A 35 -8.13 -1.69 2.92
N LEU A 36 -8.11 -0.40 3.24
CA LEU A 36 -7.34 0.60 2.48
C LEU A 36 -5.83 0.30 2.51
N PHE A 37 -5.31 -0.11 3.68
CA PHE A 37 -3.91 -0.51 3.82
C PHE A 37 -3.58 -1.75 2.98
N THR A 38 -4.46 -2.75 2.96
CA THR A 38 -4.29 -3.94 2.11
C THR A 38 -4.27 -3.56 0.63
N PHE A 39 -5.19 -2.72 0.15
CA PHE A 39 -5.17 -2.27 -1.24
C PHE A 39 -3.93 -1.44 -1.58
N SER A 40 -3.52 -0.54 -0.68
CA SER A 40 -2.29 0.24 -0.85
C SER A 40 -1.07 -0.67 -0.99
N PHE A 41 -0.97 -1.71 -0.16
CA PHE A 41 0.10 -2.69 -0.24
C PHE A 41 0.04 -3.48 -1.55
N ILE A 42 -1.13 -3.92 -2.00
CA ILE A 42 -1.30 -4.67 -3.25
C ILE A 42 -0.88 -3.82 -4.46
N VAL A 43 -1.36 -2.57 -4.54
CA VAL A 43 -1.00 -1.64 -5.63
C VAL A 43 0.49 -1.33 -5.59
N GLY A 44 1.03 -1.03 -4.40
CA GLY A 44 2.48 -0.84 -4.18
C GLY A 44 3.29 -2.04 -4.66
N ALA A 45 2.90 -3.25 -4.26
CA ALA A 45 3.58 -4.47 -4.67
C ALA A 45 3.58 -4.63 -6.20
N LYS A 46 2.49 -4.30 -6.89
CA LYS A 46 2.43 -4.34 -8.36
C LYS A 46 3.37 -3.32 -9.01
N GLN A 47 3.59 -2.17 -8.37
CA GLN A 47 4.48 -1.11 -8.87
C GLN A 47 5.97 -1.45 -8.67
N PHE A 48 6.32 -2.11 -7.56
CA PHE A 48 7.71 -2.37 -7.20
C PHE A 48 8.20 -3.78 -7.59
N VAL A 49 7.29 -4.75 -7.75
CA VAL A 49 7.62 -6.13 -8.15
C VAL A 49 7.20 -6.35 -9.61
N GLY A 50 7.93 -5.73 -10.54
CA GLY A 50 7.67 -5.87 -11.98
C GLY A 50 8.16 -4.68 -12.81
N GLN A 51 7.58 -4.54 -14.00
CA GLN A 51 7.74 -3.36 -14.85
C GLN A 51 6.57 -2.42 -14.58
N PRO A 52 6.79 -1.27 -13.92
CA PRO A 52 5.74 -0.27 -13.78
C PRO A 52 5.42 0.27 -15.17
N ILE A 53 4.12 0.24 -15.54
CA ILE A 53 3.49 0.75 -16.78
C ILE A 53 4.29 0.60 -18.09
N GLN A 54 3.78 -0.17 -19.05
CA GLN A 54 4.42 -0.29 -20.36
C GLN A 54 3.78 0.69 -21.34
N CYS A 55 4.57 1.63 -21.84
CA CYS A 55 4.14 2.59 -22.85
C CYS A 55 4.12 1.92 -24.24
N TRP A 56 3.14 2.28 -25.08
CA TRP A 56 3.12 1.84 -26.48
C TRP A 56 4.21 2.59 -27.26
N ALA A 57 5.32 1.91 -27.55
CA ALA A 57 6.43 2.44 -28.34
C ALA A 57 6.35 1.99 -29.81
N PRO A 58 6.67 2.85 -30.78
CA PRO A 58 6.82 2.46 -32.18
C PRO A 58 7.92 1.39 -32.37
N ALA A 59 7.76 0.52 -33.37
CA ALA A 59 8.67 -0.61 -33.60
C ALA A 59 10.09 -0.18 -34.03
N GLU A 60 10.25 1.06 -34.49
CA GLU A 60 11.51 1.65 -34.92
C GLU A 60 12.41 2.07 -33.74
N PHE A 61 11.85 2.17 -32.52
CA PHE A 61 12.60 2.63 -31.36
C PHE A 61 13.51 1.52 -30.83
N LYS A 62 14.80 1.82 -30.69
CA LYS A 62 15.73 0.93 -29.98
C LYS A 62 15.31 0.82 -28.51
N ARG A 63 15.63 -0.31 -27.88
CA ARG A 63 15.30 -0.61 -26.47
C ARG A 63 15.67 0.49 -25.46
N GLN A 64 16.72 1.26 -25.72
CA GLN A 64 17.15 2.38 -24.87
C GLN A 64 16.13 3.53 -24.84
N TRP A 65 15.49 3.83 -25.98
CA TRP A 65 14.47 4.86 -26.09
C TRP A 65 13.13 4.40 -25.50
N SER A 66 12.80 3.11 -25.66
CA SER A 66 11.64 2.49 -25.00
C SER A 66 11.73 2.62 -23.48
N ARG A 67 12.86 2.23 -22.88
CA ARG A 67 13.08 2.32 -21.43
C ARG A 67 13.16 3.74 -20.85
N TYR A 68 13.38 4.74 -21.69
CA TYR A 68 13.32 6.14 -21.28
C TYR A 68 11.87 6.64 -21.25
N ALA A 69 11.01 6.07 -22.11
CA ALA A 69 9.61 6.42 -22.21
C ALA A 69 8.69 5.56 -21.32
N GLU A 70 9.15 4.38 -20.91
CA GLU A 70 8.59 3.55 -19.81
C GLU A 70 8.83 4.21 -18.44
#